data_AF-A0A9W7YL33-F1
#
_entry.id   AF-A0A9W7YL33-F1
#
_cell.length_a   1.000
_cell.length_b   1.000
_cell.length_c   1.000
_cell.angle_alpha   90.00
_cell.angle_beta   90.00
_cell.angle_gamma   90.00
#
_symmetry.space_group_name_H-M   'P 1'
#
loop_
_entity.id
_entity.type
_entity.pdbx_description
1 polymer ?
#
loop_
_entity_poly.entity_id
_entity_poly.type
_entity_poly.pdbx_seq_one_letter_code
_entity_poly.pdbx_strand_id
1 'polypeptide(L)'
;IVFEQAIQAISDDLSFRQELIAIAGQFAGAEQLRQRVLDSIGQDFVTDADARAYLCSVHLSTISTESPELIDGLQLAVENFKQALSELDTPEMWAKYVEFLSQWLDASESMKSLQAYFAAQRKRAVAMISESRDVRLNEELALSCADVIEADGGDELSWLADATQRFPESADVWHRRMSALVAGNHDGLASGIASSSRIDNLFTSQALLQAPASRKLWDLWLNWTELWFSRKDVSADKVQARYMSAFARVTQQRTLQALSADPDSLAQVQALVAHLQTRYIDWAWNLPASHQPLSAFGELAHAQFRPDDDDSDMEDSEQCAEPATGNIEALRQAYRNVSRHAFPTPGFYRRCIELETDAKHLAMLHEMACRVDEAESEPWLAYLRFLAESKQLSQASDVFWRATQTIPDAEQPAFEAAYKNMFQ
;
A
#
# COMPACT_ATOMS: atom_id res chain seq x y z
N ILE A 1 -10.40 -40.95 -25.45
CA ILE A 1 -9.77 -40.55 -26.74
C ILE A 1 -9.69 -39.04 -26.87
N VAL A 2 -10.78 -38.29 -27.13
CA VAL A 2 -10.68 -36.82 -27.33
C VAL A 2 -10.11 -36.10 -26.10
N PHE A 3 -10.59 -36.42 -24.89
CA PHE A 3 -10.07 -35.78 -23.68
C PHE A 3 -8.62 -36.17 -23.36
N GLU A 4 -8.23 -37.43 -23.59
CA GLU A 4 -6.85 -37.91 -23.34
C GLU A 4 -5.88 -37.19 -24.27
N GLN A 5 -6.27 -36.98 -25.53
CA GLN A 5 -5.49 -36.19 -26.48
C GLN A 5 -5.41 -34.72 -26.07
N ALA A 6 -6.49 -34.16 -25.51
CA ALA A 6 -6.49 -32.79 -25.03
C ALA A 6 -5.55 -32.61 -23.80
N ILE A 7 -5.60 -33.52 -22.82
CA ILE A 7 -4.69 -33.53 -21.67
C ILE A 7 -3.22 -33.70 -22.12
N GLN A 8 -2.98 -34.56 -23.11
CA GLN A 8 -1.62 -34.72 -23.68
C GLN A 8 -1.14 -33.48 -24.43
N ALA A 9 -2.05 -32.77 -25.11
CA ALA A 9 -1.71 -31.56 -25.85
C ALA A 9 -1.52 -30.33 -24.95
N ILE A 10 -2.20 -30.30 -23.80
CA ILE A 10 -2.18 -29.20 -22.83
C ILE A 10 -1.84 -29.78 -21.45
N SER A 11 -0.62 -30.32 -21.31
CA SER A 11 -0.22 -31.06 -20.11
C SER A 11 -0.06 -30.18 -18.88
N ASP A 12 0.37 -28.93 -19.05
CA ASP A 12 0.85 -28.09 -17.96
C ASP A 12 -0.19 -27.06 -17.51
N ASP A 13 -1.45 -27.21 -17.94
CA ASP A 13 -2.55 -26.30 -17.61
C ASP A 13 -3.51 -26.93 -16.59
N LEU A 14 -3.33 -26.57 -15.31
CA LEU A 14 -4.20 -26.99 -14.24
C LEU A 14 -5.63 -26.44 -14.41
N SER A 15 -5.76 -25.19 -14.87
CA SER A 15 -7.05 -24.52 -15.04
C SER A 15 -7.91 -25.25 -16.06
N PHE A 16 -7.32 -25.63 -17.20
CA PHE A 16 -7.97 -26.46 -18.21
C PHE A 16 -8.52 -27.78 -17.61
N ARG A 17 -7.75 -28.46 -16.75
CA ARG A 17 -8.20 -29.73 -16.13
C ARG A 17 -9.30 -29.52 -15.10
N GLN A 18 -9.24 -28.43 -14.33
CA GLN A 18 -10.30 -28.05 -13.40
C GLN A 18 -11.62 -27.76 -14.13
N GLU A 19 -11.57 -27.03 -15.25
CA GLU A 19 -12.73 -26.78 -16.11
C GLU A 19 -13.30 -28.09 -16.68
N LEU A 20 -12.44 -29.01 -17.13
CA LEU A 20 -12.89 -30.31 -17.64
C LEU A 20 -13.62 -31.13 -16.55
N ILE A 21 -13.14 -31.08 -15.30
CA ILE A 21 -13.81 -31.70 -14.16
C ILE A 21 -15.17 -31.05 -13.89
N ALA A 22 -15.23 -29.71 -13.93
CA ALA A 22 -16.47 -28.96 -13.73
C ALA A 22 -17.51 -29.30 -14.83
N ILE A 23 -17.09 -29.39 -16.09
CA ILE A 23 -17.93 -29.81 -17.21
C ILE A 23 -18.39 -31.25 -17.01
N ALA A 24 -17.49 -32.18 -16.67
CA ALA A 24 -17.84 -33.58 -16.43
C ALA A 24 -18.89 -33.73 -15.30
N GLY A 25 -18.81 -32.89 -14.26
CA GLY A 25 -19.78 -32.85 -13.16
C GLY A 25 -21.22 -32.50 -13.59
N GLN A 26 -21.43 -31.92 -14.77
CA GLN A 26 -22.76 -31.59 -15.29
C GLN A 26 -23.48 -32.80 -15.92
N PHE A 27 -22.76 -33.91 -16.17
CA PHE A 27 -23.30 -35.08 -16.85
C PHE A 27 -23.38 -36.29 -15.90
N ALA A 28 -24.57 -36.88 -15.78
CA ALA A 28 -24.75 -38.13 -15.05
C ALA A 28 -23.98 -39.28 -15.74
N GLY A 29 -23.24 -40.10 -14.98
CA GLY A 29 -22.46 -41.21 -15.52
C GLY A 29 -21.02 -40.85 -15.93
N ALA A 30 -20.58 -39.61 -15.68
CA ALA A 30 -19.23 -39.13 -16.01
C ALA A 30 -18.20 -39.32 -14.87
N GLU A 31 -18.51 -40.11 -13.84
CA GLU A 31 -17.68 -40.28 -12.64
C GLU A 31 -16.32 -40.90 -12.97
N GLN A 32 -16.30 -41.88 -13.89
CA GLN A 32 -15.05 -42.48 -14.37
C GLN A 32 -14.18 -41.47 -15.11
N LEU A 33 -14.79 -40.59 -15.93
CA LEU A 33 -14.04 -39.54 -16.61
C LEU A 33 -13.44 -38.57 -15.59
N ARG A 34 -14.25 -38.11 -14.63
CA ARG A 34 -13.78 -37.22 -13.56
C ARG A 34 -12.62 -37.81 -12.79
N GLN A 35 -12.71 -39.07 -12.37
CA GLN A 35 -11.63 -39.75 -11.67
C GLN A 35 -10.36 -39.81 -12.51
N ARG A 36 -10.46 -40.13 -13.81
CA ARG A 36 -9.29 -40.17 -14.69
C ARG A 36 -8.61 -38.81 -14.86
N VAL A 37 -9.39 -37.72 -14.89
CA VAL A 37 -8.81 -36.36 -14.94
C VAL A 37 -8.13 -36.03 -13.61
N LEU A 38 -8.75 -36.36 -12.47
CA LEU A 38 -8.14 -36.18 -11.14
C LEU A 38 -6.83 -36.97 -10.99
N ASP A 39 -6.81 -38.23 -11.42
CA ASP A 39 -5.60 -39.07 -11.39
C ASP A 39 -4.50 -38.45 -12.26
N SER A 40 -4.85 -37.88 -13.42
CA SER A 40 -3.89 -37.20 -14.28
C SER A 40 -3.30 -35.95 -13.62
N ILE A 41 -4.12 -35.16 -12.88
CA ILE A 41 -3.61 -34.00 -12.13
C ILE A 41 -2.59 -34.48 -11.10
N GLY A 42 -2.90 -35.54 -10.37
CA GLY A 42 -2.00 -36.10 -9.35
C GLY A 42 -0.67 -36.64 -9.91
N GLN A 43 -0.66 -37.06 -11.18
CA GLN A 43 0.53 -37.57 -11.86
C GLN A 43 1.39 -36.47 -12.48
N ASP A 44 0.75 -35.46 -13.08
CA ASP A 44 1.46 -34.46 -13.87
C ASP A 44 1.89 -33.24 -13.02
N PHE A 45 1.19 -32.97 -11.90
CA PHE A 45 1.41 -31.82 -11.03
C PHE A 45 1.87 -32.21 -9.61
N VAL A 46 2.78 -33.18 -9.52
CA VAL A 46 3.23 -33.75 -8.23
C VAL A 46 3.80 -32.70 -7.27
N THR A 47 4.51 -31.71 -7.82
CA THR A 47 5.21 -30.66 -7.05
C THR A 47 4.45 -29.34 -7.00
N ASP A 48 3.26 -29.27 -7.58
CA ASP A 48 2.49 -28.04 -7.68
C ASP A 48 1.52 -27.93 -6.49
N ALA A 49 1.72 -26.91 -5.65
CA ALA A 49 0.91 -26.72 -4.44
C ALA A 49 -0.58 -26.47 -4.74
N ASP A 50 -0.91 -25.76 -5.82
CA ASP A 50 -2.29 -25.46 -6.20
C ASP A 50 -3.02 -26.72 -6.65
N ALA A 51 -2.36 -27.54 -7.48
CA ALA A 51 -2.91 -28.81 -7.92
C ALA A 51 -3.15 -29.77 -6.75
N ARG A 52 -2.19 -29.84 -5.82
CA ARG A 52 -2.29 -30.69 -4.62
C ARG A 52 -3.41 -30.21 -3.70
N ALA A 53 -3.50 -28.92 -3.42
CA ALA A 53 -4.59 -28.34 -2.63
C ALA A 53 -5.98 -28.56 -3.26
N TYR A 54 -6.08 -28.44 -4.58
CA TYR A 54 -7.30 -28.76 -5.32
C TYR A 54 -7.71 -30.23 -5.10
N LEU A 55 -6.79 -31.17 -5.28
CA LEU A 55 -7.07 -32.60 -5.05
C LEU A 55 -7.49 -32.90 -3.61
N CYS A 56 -6.96 -32.18 -2.61
CA CYS A 56 -7.33 -32.37 -1.22
C CYS A 56 -8.79 -31.99 -0.93
N SER A 57 -9.40 -31.10 -1.70
CA SER A 57 -10.68 -30.47 -1.39
C SER A 57 -11.77 -30.66 -2.46
N VAL A 58 -11.44 -31.18 -3.64
CA VAL A 58 -12.37 -31.27 -4.78
C VAL A 58 -13.67 -32.02 -4.47
N HIS A 59 -13.65 -33.03 -3.59
CA HIS A 59 -14.85 -33.77 -3.22
C HIS A 59 -15.89 -32.90 -2.50
N LEU A 60 -15.46 -31.84 -1.81
CA LEU A 60 -16.36 -30.90 -1.12
C LEU A 60 -17.29 -30.18 -2.09
N SER A 61 -16.88 -29.98 -3.36
CA SER A 61 -17.72 -29.33 -4.39
C SER A 61 -19.02 -30.09 -4.69
N THR A 62 -19.06 -31.39 -4.35
CA THR A 62 -20.22 -32.25 -4.58
C THR A 62 -21.13 -32.40 -3.35
N ILE A 63 -20.70 -31.89 -2.20
CA ILE A 63 -21.43 -32.03 -0.93
C ILE A 63 -22.21 -30.74 -0.67
N SER A 64 -23.49 -30.88 -0.33
CA SER A 64 -24.31 -29.73 0.08
C SER A 64 -23.81 -29.16 1.40
N THR A 65 -23.75 -27.83 1.52
CA THR A 65 -23.35 -27.12 2.75
C THR A 65 -24.30 -27.33 3.92
N GLU A 66 -25.53 -27.79 3.65
CA GLU A 66 -26.53 -28.12 4.67
C GLU A 66 -26.53 -29.62 5.05
N SER A 67 -25.78 -30.45 4.31
CA SER A 67 -25.72 -31.90 4.56
C SER A 67 -24.85 -32.22 5.78
N PRO A 68 -25.24 -33.17 6.65
CA PRO A 68 -24.36 -33.67 7.70
C PRO A 68 -23.07 -34.30 7.15
N GLU A 69 -23.09 -34.79 5.90
CA GLU A 69 -21.93 -35.35 5.20
C GLU A 69 -20.80 -34.33 4.99
N LEU A 70 -21.11 -33.02 5.08
CA LEU A 70 -20.12 -31.96 5.00
C LEU A 70 -19.04 -32.12 6.07
N ILE A 71 -19.42 -32.53 7.29
CA ILE A 71 -18.48 -32.67 8.40
C ILE A 71 -17.44 -33.75 8.08
N ASP A 72 -17.90 -34.90 7.58
CA ASP A 72 -17.02 -36.01 7.19
C ASP A 72 -16.15 -35.62 5.99
N GLY A 73 -16.74 -34.90 5.01
CA GLY A 73 -16.02 -34.35 3.88
C GLY A 73 -14.89 -33.39 4.29
N LEU A 74 -15.15 -32.50 5.24
CA LEU A 74 -14.16 -31.53 5.74
C LEU A 74 -13.04 -32.22 6.51
N GLN A 75 -13.38 -33.21 7.34
CA GLN A 75 -12.37 -34.02 8.02
C GLN A 75 -11.47 -34.76 7.02
N LEU A 76 -12.07 -35.36 5.98
CA LEU A 76 -11.33 -36.01 4.91
C LEU A 76 -10.40 -35.02 4.19
N ALA A 77 -10.88 -33.80 3.90
CA ALA A 77 -10.05 -32.77 3.28
C ALA A 77 -8.84 -32.40 4.16
N VAL A 78 -9.04 -32.22 5.46
CA VAL A 78 -7.94 -31.95 6.41
C VAL A 78 -6.93 -33.10 6.43
N GLU A 79 -7.36 -34.36 6.42
CA GLU A 79 -6.44 -35.50 6.35
C GLU A 79 -5.70 -35.58 5.02
N ASN A 80 -6.38 -35.31 3.90
CA ASN A 80 -5.74 -35.22 2.58
C ASN A 80 -4.67 -34.12 2.54
N PHE A 81 -4.94 -32.96 3.14
CA PHE A 81 -3.95 -31.87 3.25
C PHE A 81 -2.74 -32.30 4.09
N LYS A 82 -2.95 -32.97 5.23
CA LYS A 82 -1.84 -33.48 6.05
C LYS A 82 -0.97 -34.48 5.30
N GLN A 83 -1.60 -35.39 4.54
CA GLN A 83 -0.86 -36.31 3.68
C GLN A 83 -0.08 -35.54 2.62
N ALA A 84 -0.70 -34.57 1.94
CA ALA A 84 -0.04 -33.76 0.93
C ALA A 84 1.15 -32.97 1.51
N LEU A 85 1.03 -32.42 2.71
CA LEU A 85 2.14 -31.74 3.41
C LEU A 85 3.28 -32.69 3.78
N SER A 86 2.99 -33.96 4.04
CA SER A 86 4.05 -34.96 4.29
C SER A 86 4.79 -35.38 3.01
N GLU A 87 4.15 -35.22 1.84
CA GLU A 87 4.71 -35.53 0.54
C GLU A 87 5.37 -34.29 -0.11
N LEU A 88 4.86 -33.08 0.17
CA LEU A 88 5.28 -31.80 -0.38
C LEU A 88 5.38 -30.74 0.74
N ASP A 89 6.49 -30.79 1.50
CA ASP A 89 6.77 -29.88 2.63
C ASP A 89 7.37 -28.54 2.13
N THR A 90 6.57 -27.75 1.42
CA THR A 90 6.95 -26.46 0.82
C THR A 90 6.12 -25.31 1.38
N PRO A 91 6.63 -24.06 1.45
CA PRO A 91 5.86 -22.91 1.93
C PRO A 91 4.53 -22.71 1.22
N GLU A 92 4.48 -22.93 -0.09
CA GLU A 92 3.29 -22.75 -0.93
C GLU A 92 2.19 -23.73 -0.53
N MET A 93 2.54 -25.00 -0.30
CA MET A 93 1.58 -26.02 0.15
C MET A 93 1.05 -25.72 1.58
N TRP A 94 1.91 -25.21 2.47
CA TRP A 94 1.48 -24.75 3.79
C TRP A 94 0.56 -23.53 3.71
N ALA A 95 0.83 -22.59 2.81
CA ALA A 95 -0.03 -21.45 2.55
C ALA A 95 -1.42 -21.92 2.11
N LYS A 96 -1.51 -22.86 1.15
CA LYS A 96 -2.79 -23.43 0.71
C LYS A 96 -3.56 -24.14 1.82
N TYR A 97 -2.86 -24.86 2.71
CA TYR A 97 -3.52 -25.51 3.85
C TYR A 97 -4.06 -24.48 4.85
N VAL A 98 -3.27 -23.46 5.21
CA VAL A 98 -3.72 -22.40 6.13
C VAL A 98 -4.86 -21.59 5.51
N GLU A 99 -4.79 -21.28 4.22
CA GLU A 99 -5.85 -20.63 3.46
C GLU A 99 -7.16 -21.43 3.53
N PHE A 100 -7.10 -22.74 3.23
CA PHE A 100 -8.25 -23.64 3.35
C PHE A 100 -8.87 -23.61 4.76
N LEU A 101 -8.04 -23.68 5.80
CA LEU A 101 -8.53 -23.64 7.18
C LEU A 101 -9.14 -22.27 7.54
N SER A 102 -8.60 -21.17 7.03
CA SER A 102 -9.16 -19.82 7.20
C SER A 102 -10.51 -19.67 6.51
N GLN A 103 -10.61 -20.06 5.24
CA GLN A 103 -11.86 -19.99 4.46
C GLN A 103 -13.00 -20.74 5.16
N TRP A 104 -12.73 -21.94 5.69
CA TRP A 104 -13.74 -22.73 6.39
C TRP A 104 -14.00 -22.27 7.82
N LEU A 105 -13.02 -21.64 8.49
CA LEU A 105 -13.27 -20.96 9.76
C LEU A 105 -14.32 -19.85 9.56
N ASP A 106 -14.14 -19.01 8.54
CA ASP A 106 -15.02 -17.88 8.24
C ASP A 106 -16.40 -18.36 7.76
N ALA A 107 -16.44 -19.36 6.86
CA ALA A 107 -17.70 -19.94 6.38
C ALA A 107 -18.50 -20.65 7.50
N SER A 108 -17.87 -21.03 8.61
CA SER A 108 -18.50 -21.74 9.73
C SER A 108 -18.96 -20.85 10.88
N GLU A 109 -19.09 -19.53 10.68
CA GLU A 109 -19.48 -18.57 11.73
C GLU A 109 -20.78 -18.95 12.47
N SER A 110 -21.75 -19.53 11.77
CA SER A 110 -23.02 -19.99 12.36
C SER A 110 -22.90 -21.31 13.13
N MET A 111 -21.82 -22.08 12.92
CA MET A 111 -21.60 -23.42 13.45
C MET A 111 -20.43 -23.44 14.43
N LYS A 112 -20.67 -23.00 15.68
CA LYS A 112 -19.65 -22.85 16.73
C LYS A 112 -18.71 -24.04 16.92
N SER A 113 -19.20 -25.27 16.81
CA SER A 113 -18.37 -26.48 16.94
C SER A 113 -17.36 -26.63 15.80
N LEU A 114 -17.79 -26.32 14.58
CA LEU A 114 -16.94 -26.37 13.39
C LEU A 114 -15.94 -25.21 13.38
N GLN A 115 -16.38 -24.02 13.79
CA GLN A 115 -15.52 -22.87 14.00
C GLN A 115 -14.40 -23.18 15.01
N ALA A 116 -14.75 -23.74 16.17
CA ALA A 116 -13.77 -24.16 17.18
C ALA A 116 -12.80 -25.23 16.65
N TYR A 117 -13.28 -26.16 15.82
CA TYR A 117 -12.45 -27.17 15.17
C TYR A 117 -11.42 -26.55 14.23
N PHE A 118 -11.83 -25.67 13.31
CA PHE A 118 -10.90 -25.03 12.38
C PHE A 118 -9.93 -24.08 13.07
N ALA A 119 -10.37 -23.35 14.10
CA ALA A 119 -9.48 -22.54 14.93
C ALA A 119 -8.38 -23.40 15.59
N ALA A 120 -8.75 -24.57 16.13
CA ALA A 120 -7.79 -25.51 16.70
C ALA A 120 -6.83 -26.10 15.65
N GLN A 121 -7.30 -26.38 14.43
CA GLN A 121 -6.41 -26.83 13.34
C GLN A 121 -5.47 -25.73 12.87
N ARG A 122 -5.92 -24.48 12.72
CA ARG A 122 -5.06 -23.34 12.36
C ARG A 122 -3.95 -23.16 13.39
N LYS A 123 -4.28 -23.17 14.67
CA LYS A 123 -3.31 -23.09 15.76
C LYS A 123 -2.25 -24.19 15.69
N ARG A 124 -2.66 -25.44 15.40
CA ARG A 124 -1.73 -26.56 15.21
C ARG A 124 -0.83 -26.37 13.99
N ALA A 125 -1.39 -25.90 12.86
CA ALA A 125 -0.62 -25.61 11.65
C ALA A 125 0.45 -24.55 11.94
N VAL A 126 0.09 -23.44 12.61
CA VAL A 126 1.03 -22.38 12.99
C VAL A 126 2.13 -22.90 13.92
N ALA A 127 1.80 -23.78 14.87
CA ALA A 127 2.81 -24.42 15.72
C ALA A 127 3.80 -25.26 14.90
N MET A 128 3.32 -26.06 13.94
CA MET A 128 4.18 -26.88 13.07
C MET A 128 5.04 -26.04 12.11
N ILE A 129 4.51 -24.92 11.61
CA ILE A 129 5.27 -23.95 10.81
C ILE A 129 6.36 -23.31 11.68
N SER A 130 6.02 -22.97 12.94
CA SER A 130 6.95 -22.38 13.90
C SER A 130 8.16 -23.27 14.22
N GLU A 131 8.00 -24.58 14.18
CA GLU A 131 9.07 -25.56 14.42
C GLU A 131 10.08 -25.64 13.26
N SER A 132 9.71 -25.22 12.04
CA SER A 132 10.55 -25.34 10.84
C SER A 132 10.40 -24.13 9.92
N ARG A 133 10.55 -22.92 10.48
CA ARG A 133 10.33 -21.65 9.78
C ARG A 133 11.21 -21.46 8.55
N ASP A 134 12.43 -22.00 8.56
CA ASP A 134 13.39 -21.85 7.45
C ASP A 134 12.90 -22.50 6.15
N VAL A 135 12.04 -23.52 6.25
CA VAL A 135 11.59 -24.31 5.10
C VAL A 135 10.12 -24.06 4.79
N ARG A 136 9.31 -23.72 5.80
CA ARG A 136 7.84 -23.67 5.66
C ARG A 136 7.25 -22.28 5.55
N LEU A 137 8.03 -21.24 5.85
CA LEU A 137 7.51 -19.88 5.94
C LEU A 137 7.80 -19.11 4.64
N ASN A 138 6.78 -18.44 4.13
CA ASN A 138 6.91 -17.38 3.12
C ASN A 138 6.23 -16.09 3.65
N GLU A 139 6.24 -15.02 2.86
CA GLU A 139 5.74 -13.71 3.27
C GLU A 139 4.25 -13.72 3.62
N GLU A 140 3.43 -14.32 2.76
CA GLU A 140 1.97 -14.40 2.92
C GLU A 140 1.59 -15.24 4.16
N LEU A 141 2.28 -16.37 4.34
CA LEU A 141 2.04 -17.24 5.48
C LEU A 141 2.50 -16.60 6.78
N ALA A 142 3.55 -15.77 6.76
CA ALA A 142 3.99 -15.03 7.95
C ALA A 142 2.90 -14.08 8.46
N LEU A 143 2.17 -13.41 7.56
CA LEU A 143 1.03 -12.56 7.90
C LEU A 143 -0.14 -13.40 8.43
N SER A 144 -0.51 -14.46 7.71
CA SER A 144 -1.60 -15.36 8.12
C SER A 144 -1.36 -16.01 9.49
N CYS A 145 -0.10 -16.34 9.81
CA CYS A 145 0.28 -16.85 11.12
C CYS A 145 0.22 -15.76 12.21
N ALA A 146 0.58 -14.51 11.88
CA ALA A 146 0.50 -13.40 12.82
C ALA A 146 -0.95 -13.18 13.29
N ASP A 147 -1.93 -13.27 12.37
CA ASP A 147 -3.35 -13.15 12.72
C ASP A 147 -3.82 -14.24 13.69
N VAL A 148 -3.34 -15.47 13.52
CA VAL A 148 -3.64 -16.59 14.44
C VAL A 148 -3.01 -16.34 15.81
N ILE A 149 -1.77 -15.86 15.85
CA ILE A 149 -1.04 -15.57 17.10
C ILE A 149 -1.72 -14.43 17.86
N GLU A 150 -2.13 -13.36 17.18
CA GLU A 150 -2.88 -12.24 17.78
C GLU A 150 -4.19 -12.72 18.39
N ALA A 151 -4.99 -13.48 17.63
CA ALA A 151 -6.28 -14.00 18.09
C ALA A 151 -6.16 -14.92 19.32
N ASP A 152 -5.04 -15.62 19.44
CA ASP A 152 -4.72 -16.49 20.59
C ASP A 152 -4.11 -15.74 21.78
N GLY A 153 -3.89 -14.42 21.69
CA GLY A 153 -3.21 -13.63 22.71
C GLY A 153 -1.72 -13.94 22.85
N GLY A 154 -1.10 -14.47 21.80
CA GLY A 154 0.34 -14.73 21.73
C GLY A 154 1.17 -13.47 21.44
N ASP A 155 2.49 -13.62 21.44
CA ASP A 155 3.44 -12.53 21.16
C ASP A 155 3.61 -12.30 19.65
N GLU A 156 2.60 -11.66 19.03
CA GLU A 156 2.60 -11.32 17.61
C GLU A 156 3.80 -10.44 17.22
N LEU A 157 4.21 -9.51 18.09
CA LEU A 157 5.32 -8.60 17.82
C LEU A 157 6.65 -9.34 17.69
N SER A 158 6.90 -10.34 18.52
CA SER A 158 8.08 -11.21 18.40
C SER A 158 8.06 -12.02 17.11
N TRP A 159 6.89 -12.55 16.72
CA TRP A 159 6.70 -13.24 15.45
C TRP A 159 7.02 -12.35 14.25
N LEU A 160 6.43 -11.15 14.19
CA LEU A 160 6.64 -10.18 13.12
C LEU A 160 8.08 -9.63 13.10
N ALA A 161 8.74 -9.55 14.26
CA ALA A 161 10.15 -9.18 14.34
C ALA A 161 11.07 -10.20 13.67
N ASP A 162 10.81 -11.51 13.83
CA ASP A 162 11.51 -12.57 13.11
C ASP A 162 11.15 -12.54 11.62
N ALA A 163 9.86 -12.40 11.29
CA ALA A 163 9.39 -12.34 9.91
C ALA A 163 10.03 -11.20 9.10
N THR A 164 10.14 -10.00 9.67
CA THR A 164 10.83 -8.85 9.02
C THR A 164 12.34 -9.02 8.88
N GLN A 165 12.98 -9.92 9.63
CA GLN A 165 14.39 -10.28 9.40
C GLN A 165 14.52 -11.26 8.24
N ARG A 166 13.56 -12.17 8.09
CA ARG A 166 13.52 -13.17 7.01
C ARG A 166 13.09 -12.57 5.67
N PHE A 167 12.12 -11.66 5.70
CA PHE A 167 11.53 -11.02 4.54
C PHE A 167 11.71 -9.49 4.62
N PRO A 168 12.96 -8.99 4.57
CA PRO A 168 13.23 -7.57 4.77
C PRO A 168 12.59 -6.71 3.68
N GLU A 169 12.47 -7.21 2.46
CA GLU A 169 11.89 -6.46 1.32
C GLU A 169 10.35 -6.42 1.35
N SER A 170 9.73 -7.26 2.19
CA SER A 170 8.27 -7.38 2.26
C SER A 170 7.63 -6.19 2.95
N ALA A 171 7.09 -5.29 2.13
CA ALA A 171 6.37 -4.12 2.59
C ALA A 171 5.17 -4.46 3.50
N ASP A 172 4.49 -5.58 3.25
CA ASP A 172 3.33 -6.04 4.03
C ASP A 172 3.73 -6.50 5.43
N VAL A 173 4.77 -7.31 5.55
CA VAL A 173 5.27 -7.80 6.84
C VAL A 173 5.77 -6.63 7.70
N TRP A 174 6.51 -5.69 7.09
CA TRP A 174 6.90 -4.45 7.77
C TRP A 174 5.68 -3.63 8.19
N HIS A 175 4.70 -3.47 7.32
CA HIS A 175 3.52 -2.66 7.61
C HIS A 175 2.73 -3.24 8.80
N ARG A 176 2.51 -4.55 8.82
CA ARG A 176 1.86 -5.23 9.94
C ARG A 176 2.63 -5.04 11.25
N ARG A 177 3.96 -5.28 11.24
CA ARG A 177 4.83 -5.06 12.41
C ARG A 177 4.76 -3.64 12.95
N MET A 178 4.90 -2.66 12.07
CA MET A 178 4.90 -1.26 12.47
C MET A 178 3.52 -0.80 12.94
N SER A 179 2.44 -1.34 12.35
CA SER A 179 1.07 -1.03 12.78
C SER A 179 0.80 -1.54 14.20
N ALA A 180 1.21 -2.77 14.51
CA ALA A 180 1.10 -3.35 15.85
C ALA A 180 1.92 -2.55 16.89
N LEU A 181 3.15 -2.13 16.54
CA LEU A 181 3.98 -1.29 17.42
C LEU A 181 3.36 0.09 17.67
N VAL A 182 2.80 0.72 16.63
CA VAL A 182 2.14 2.02 16.75
C VAL A 182 0.88 1.91 17.60
N ALA A 183 0.04 0.91 17.36
CA ALA A 183 -1.18 0.66 18.14
C ALA A 183 -0.85 0.43 19.63
N GLY A 184 0.11 -0.44 19.94
CA GLY A 184 0.53 -0.72 21.32
C GLY A 184 1.10 0.49 22.06
N ASN A 185 1.71 1.44 21.33
CA ASN A 185 2.20 2.71 21.90
C ASN A 185 1.05 3.69 22.23
N HIS A 186 -0.07 3.63 21.50
CA HIS A 186 -1.21 4.51 21.73
C HIS A 186 -2.04 4.12 22.95
N ASP A 187 -2.16 2.83 23.25
CA ASP A 187 -3.05 2.32 24.31
C ASP A 187 -2.47 2.48 25.73
N GLY A 188 -1.30 3.10 25.89
CA GLY A 188 -0.68 3.33 27.21
C GLY A 188 -0.26 2.05 27.95
N LEU A 189 -0.50 0.87 27.35
CA LEU A 189 -0.04 -0.44 27.81
C LEU A 189 1.48 -0.61 27.65
N ALA A 190 2.15 0.35 27.02
CA ALA A 190 3.58 0.37 26.74
C ALA A 190 4.44 0.76 27.96
N SER A 191 4.27 0.10 29.12
CA SER A 191 5.33 0.11 30.14
C SER A 191 6.57 -0.71 29.71
N GLY A 192 6.56 -1.33 28.52
CA GLY A 192 7.69 -2.10 27.97
C GLY A 192 7.82 -2.16 26.44
N ILE A 193 6.87 -1.61 25.67
CA ILE A 193 6.84 -1.73 24.21
C ILE A 193 7.43 -0.47 23.58
N ALA A 194 8.76 -0.41 23.48
CA ALA A 194 9.59 0.56 22.73
C ALA A 194 9.23 2.06 22.85
N SER A 195 10.17 2.88 23.34
CA SER A 195 10.05 4.35 23.27
C SER A 195 9.75 4.83 21.84
N SER A 196 9.04 5.95 21.71
CA SER A 196 8.70 6.50 20.40
C SER A 196 9.94 6.82 19.56
N SER A 197 11.05 7.22 20.19
CA SER A 197 12.34 7.33 19.50
C SER A 197 12.81 6.02 18.88
N ARG A 198 12.56 4.87 19.52
CA ARG A 198 12.89 3.54 19.00
C ARG A 198 11.99 3.14 17.83
N ILE A 199 10.69 3.44 17.90
CA ILE A 199 9.76 3.19 16.79
C ILE A 199 10.13 4.05 15.57
N ASP A 200 10.43 5.34 15.80
CA ASP A 200 10.87 6.26 14.74
C ASP A 200 12.18 5.81 14.07
N ASN A 201 13.15 5.36 14.88
CA ASN A 201 14.39 4.77 14.37
C ASN A 201 14.13 3.48 13.60
N LEU A 202 13.19 2.63 14.03
CA LEU A 202 12.84 1.39 13.33
C LEU A 202 12.22 1.69 11.95
N PHE A 203 11.34 2.68 11.85
CA PHE A 203 10.82 3.16 10.56
C PHE A 203 11.96 3.64 9.66
N THR A 204 12.75 4.60 10.15
CA THR A 204 13.69 5.35 9.32
C THR A 204 14.97 4.58 9.00
N SER A 205 15.42 3.68 9.86
CA SER A 205 16.69 2.96 9.69
C SER A 205 16.51 1.52 9.18
N GLN A 206 15.29 0.98 9.22
CA GLN A 206 15.02 -0.39 8.77
C GLN A 206 13.86 -0.44 7.79
N ALA A 207 12.61 -0.22 8.23
CA ALA A 207 11.43 -0.50 7.40
C ALA A 207 11.44 0.28 6.06
N LEU A 208 11.66 1.59 6.12
CA LEU A 208 11.70 2.46 4.94
C LEU A 208 13.01 2.36 4.15
N LEU A 209 14.05 1.75 4.73
CA LEU A 209 15.30 1.45 4.01
C LEU A 209 15.14 0.19 3.16
N GLN A 210 14.47 -0.83 3.70
CA GLN A 210 14.28 -2.12 3.03
C GLN A 210 13.11 -2.10 2.03
N ALA A 211 12.05 -1.34 2.32
CA ALA A 211 10.88 -1.20 1.44
C ALA A 211 10.59 0.28 1.09
N PRO A 212 11.52 0.99 0.42
CA PRO A 212 11.44 2.44 0.22
C PRO A 212 10.33 2.89 -0.75
N ALA A 213 9.88 2.00 -1.65
CA ALA A 213 8.74 2.25 -2.55
C ALA A 213 7.35 2.04 -1.87
N SER A 214 7.32 1.59 -0.62
CA SER A 214 6.06 1.22 0.04
C SER A 214 5.26 2.44 0.48
N ARG A 215 4.24 2.81 -0.30
CA ARG A 215 3.30 3.89 0.04
C ARG A 215 2.68 3.72 1.43
N LYS A 216 2.22 2.51 1.75
CA LYS A 216 1.57 2.20 3.04
C LYS A 216 2.50 2.41 4.24
N LEU A 217 3.80 2.13 4.10
CA LEU A 217 4.77 2.38 5.19
C LEU A 217 5.01 3.87 5.40
N TRP A 218 5.14 4.64 4.31
CA TRP A 218 5.24 6.09 4.40
C TRP A 218 3.99 6.70 5.03
N ASP A 219 2.82 6.26 4.60
CA ASP A 219 1.55 6.73 5.14
C ASP A 219 1.40 6.42 6.63
N LEU A 220 1.76 5.21 7.05
CA LEU A 220 1.73 4.83 8.46
C LEU A 220 2.67 5.71 9.31
N TRP A 221 3.91 5.93 8.85
CA TRP A 221 4.88 6.75 9.57
C TRP A 221 4.47 8.22 9.67
N LEU A 222 3.92 8.78 8.58
CA LEU A 222 3.45 10.17 8.56
C LEU A 222 2.15 10.35 9.34
N ASN A 223 1.19 9.41 9.24
CA ASN A 223 -0.03 9.40 10.07
C ASN A 223 0.34 9.41 11.56
N TRP A 224 1.28 8.55 11.95
CA TRP A 224 1.75 8.48 13.32
C TRP A 224 2.43 9.78 13.77
N THR A 225 3.24 10.40 12.90
CA THR A 225 3.87 11.71 13.13
C THR A 225 2.83 12.83 13.31
N GLU A 226 1.82 12.88 12.46
CA GLU A 226 0.77 13.89 12.50
C GLU A 226 -0.13 13.72 13.73
N LEU A 227 -0.37 12.48 14.15
CA LEU A 227 -1.08 12.19 15.39
C LEU A 227 -0.32 12.73 16.60
N TRP A 228 1.00 12.58 16.64
CA TRP A 228 1.85 13.16 17.69
C TRP A 228 1.78 14.68 17.69
N PHE A 229 1.77 15.29 16.50
CA PHE A 229 1.59 16.74 16.37
C PHE A 229 0.21 17.18 16.90
N SER A 230 -0.86 16.45 16.56
CA SER A 230 -2.22 16.77 17.05
C SER A 230 -2.34 16.66 18.58
N ARG A 231 -1.50 15.84 19.21
CA ARG A 231 -1.38 15.72 20.68
C ARG A 231 -0.46 16.76 21.31
N LYS A 232 0.16 17.64 20.51
CA LYS A 232 1.19 18.61 20.91
C LYS A 232 2.49 17.97 21.42
N ASP A 233 2.73 16.70 21.11
CA ASP A 233 3.95 15.96 21.50
C ASP A 233 5.16 16.28 20.60
N VAL A 234 4.91 16.83 19.41
CA VAL A 234 5.96 17.28 18.47
C VAL A 234 5.57 18.61 17.83
N SER A 235 6.56 19.41 17.47
CA SER A 235 6.36 20.68 16.77
C SER A 235 6.04 20.48 15.28
N ALA A 236 5.38 21.45 14.65
CA ALA A 236 5.13 21.44 13.20
C ALA A 236 6.45 21.37 12.40
N ASP A 237 7.50 22.01 12.89
CA ASP A 237 8.83 21.97 12.29
C ASP A 237 9.42 20.55 12.27
N LYS A 238 9.17 19.75 13.32
CA LYS A 238 9.57 18.34 13.35
C LYS A 238 8.80 17.52 12.32
N VAL A 239 7.49 17.76 12.18
CA VAL A 239 6.65 17.10 11.15
C VAL A 239 7.14 17.46 9.75
N GLN A 240 7.38 18.76 9.49
CA GLN A 240 7.94 19.24 8.23
C GLN A 240 9.28 18.59 7.93
N ALA A 241 10.18 18.51 8.91
CA ALA A 241 11.47 17.86 8.74
C ALA A 241 11.35 16.39 8.32
N ARG A 242 10.35 15.66 8.86
CA ARG A 242 10.05 14.28 8.45
C ARG A 242 9.54 14.21 7.01
N TYR A 243 8.65 15.11 6.59
CA TYR A 243 8.22 15.22 5.19
C TYR A 243 9.39 15.49 4.24
N MET A 244 10.28 16.42 4.59
CA MET A 244 11.44 16.74 3.76
C MET A 244 12.44 15.58 3.68
N SER A 245 12.63 14.84 4.78
CA SER A 245 13.40 13.59 4.79
C SER A 245 12.77 12.53 3.87
N ALA A 246 11.45 12.41 3.88
CA ALA A 246 10.73 11.52 2.97
C ALA A 246 10.95 11.91 1.50
N PHE A 247 10.83 13.20 1.17
CA PHE A 247 11.09 13.70 -0.19
C PHE A 247 12.50 13.41 -0.65
N ALA A 248 13.50 13.67 0.20
CA ALA A 248 14.91 13.42 -0.13
C ALA A 248 15.14 11.93 -0.43
N ARG A 249 14.61 11.03 0.40
CA ARG A 249 14.77 9.58 0.25
C ARG A 249 14.08 9.04 -1.00
N VAL A 250 12.83 9.40 -1.23
CA VAL A 250 12.09 8.91 -2.41
C VAL A 250 12.64 9.52 -3.70
N THR A 251 13.13 10.78 -3.68
CA THR A 251 13.80 11.39 -4.83
C THR A 251 15.13 10.70 -5.15
N GLN A 252 15.90 10.32 -4.12
CA GLN A 252 17.11 9.53 -4.30
C GLN A 252 16.78 8.18 -4.96
N GLN A 253 15.72 7.51 -4.49
CA GLN A 253 15.26 6.24 -5.08
C GLN A 253 14.82 6.41 -6.54
N ARG A 254 14.08 7.48 -6.86
CA ARG A 254 13.69 7.81 -8.25
C ARG A 254 14.90 7.90 -9.17
N THR A 255 15.96 8.57 -8.71
CA THR A 255 17.22 8.69 -9.47
C THR A 255 17.86 7.32 -9.71
N LEU A 256 17.85 6.43 -8.72
CA LEU A 256 18.39 5.08 -8.85
C LEU A 256 17.55 4.21 -9.81
N GLN A 257 16.22 4.29 -9.74
CA GLN A 257 15.33 3.51 -10.60
C GLN A 257 15.26 4.02 -12.03
N ALA A 258 15.45 5.32 -12.26
CA ALA A 258 15.59 5.85 -13.61
C ALA A 258 16.77 5.19 -14.37
N LEU A 259 17.73 4.61 -13.66
CA LEU A 259 18.85 3.86 -14.23
C LEU A 259 18.55 2.36 -14.44
N SER A 260 17.52 1.80 -13.79
CA SER A 260 17.27 0.35 -13.77
C SER A 260 16.45 -0.17 -14.96
N ALA A 261 16.07 0.69 -15.91
CA ALA A 261 15.29 0.37 -17.12
C ALA A 261 13.92 -0.30 -16.92
N ASP A 262 13.46 -0.43 -15.67
CA ASP A 262 12.13 -0.93 -15.34
C ASP A 262 11.13 0.24 -15.28
N PRO A 263 10.24 0.38 -16.30
CA PRO A 263 9.29 1.49 -16.35
C PRO A 263 8.25 1.42 -15.22
N ASP A 264 7.88 0.23 -14.76
CA ASP A 264 6.83 0.06 -13.75
C ASP A 264 7.32 0.50 -12.37
N SER A 265 8.53 0.11 -12.00
CA SER A 265 9.19 0.59 -10.79
C SER A 265 9.32 2.11 -10.77
N LEU A 266 9.74 2.72 -11.87
CA LEU A 266 9.88 4.17 -11.98
C LEU A 266 8.52 4.88 -11.84
N ALA A 267 7.48 4.36 -12.49
CA ALA A 267 6.12 4.89 -12.38
C ALA A 267 5.60 4.80 -10.94
N GLN A 268 5.84 3.70 -10.24
CA GLN A 268 5.47 3.52 -8.84
C GLN A 268 6.11 4.58 -7.93
N VAL A 269 7.41 4.85 -8.10
CA VAL A 269 8.10 5.86 -7.29
C VAL A 269 7.67 7.28 -7.66
N GLN A 270 7.40 7.57 -8.93
CA GLN A 270 6.83 8.87 -9.32
C GLN A 270 5.46 9.11 -8.67
N ALA A 271 4.59 8.09 -8.67
CA ALA A 271 3.31 8.15 -7.99
C ALA A 271 3.46 8.35 -6.48
N LEU A 272 4.47 7.71 -5.85
CA LEU A 272 4.79 7.91 -4.45
C LEU A 272 5.26 9.35 -4.15
N VAL A 273 6.15 9.92 -4.96
CA VAL A 273 6.58 11.32 -4.80
C VAL A 273 5.38 12.27 -4.87
N ALA A 274 4.51 12.10 -5.88
CA ALA A 274 3.33 12.93 -6.05
C ALA A 274 2.38 12.82 -4.84
N HIS A 275 2.16 11.60 -4.35
CA HIS A 275 1.36 11.35 -3.15
C HIS A 275 1.92 12.07 -1.91
N LEU A 276 3.21 11.91 -1.63
CA LEU A 276 3.83 12.53 -0.45
C LEU A 276 3.81 14.07 -0.53
N GLN A 277 4.04 14.64 -1.72
CA GLN A 277 4.01 16.09 -1.93
C GLN A 277 2.60 16.66 -1.73
N THR A 278 1.58 15.97 -2.28
CA THR A 278 0.17 16.35 -2.11
C THR A 278 -0.23 16.28 -0.64
N ARG A 279 0.14 15.20 0.05
CA ARG A 279 -0.13 15.00 1.47
C ARG A 279 0.50 16.08 2.35
N TYR A 280 1.75 16.48 2.09
CA TYR A 280 2.41 17.56 2.82
C TYR A 280 1.69 18.91 2.65
N ILE A 281 1.20 19.19 1.44
CA ILE A 281 0.43 20.39 1.14
C ILE A 281 -0.91 20.38 1.88
N ASP A 282 -1.60 19.24 1.90
CA ASP A 282 -2.84 19.07 2.66
C ASP A 282 -2.62 19.22 4.16
N TRP A 283 -1.54 18.64 4.69
CA TRP A 283 -1.17 18.80 6.09
C TRP A 283 -0.90 20.28 6.44
N ALA A 284 -0.10 20.98 5.62
CA ALA A 284 0.22 22.39 5.85
C ALA A 284 -1.03 23.29 5.77
N TRP A 285 -1.93 23.02 4.83
CA TRP A 285 -3.21 23.73 4.71
C TRP A 285 -4.12 23.53 5.94
N ASN A 286 -4.09 22.34 6.54
CA ASN A 286 -4.90 21.98 7.70
C ASN A 286 -4.27 22.36 9.05
N LEU A 287 -3.11 23.04 9.07
CA LEU A 287 -2.57 23.59 10.30
C LEU A 287 -3.52 24.63 10.91
N PRO A 288 -3.59 24.77 12.24
CA PRO A 288 -4.35 25.85 12.87
C PRO A 288 -3.92 27.21 12.32
N ALA A 289 -4.87 28.11 12.05
CA ALA A 289 -4.56 29.46 11.56
C ALA A 289 -3.71 30.28 12.55
N SER A 290 -3.79 29.96 13.84
CA SER A 290 -2.96 30.54 14.90
C SER A 290 -1.52 30.02 14.90
N HIS A 291 -1.22 28.95 14.17
CA HIS A 291 0.12 28.40 14.10
C HIS A 291 1.02 29.33 13.27
N GLN A 292 2.22 29.59 13.78
CA GLN A 292 3.24 30.35 13.05
C GLN A 292 3.53 29.72 11.69
N PRO A 293 3.92 30.52 10.69
CA PRO A 293 4.34 30.00 9.41
C PRO A 293 5.48 28.99 9.62
N LEU A 294 5.43 27.92 8.84
CA LEU A 294 6.44 26.86 8.88
C LEU A 294 7.85 27.44 8.68
N SER A 295 8.84 26.95 9.42
CA SER A 295 10.22 27.43 9.26
C SER A 295 10.74 27.17 7.85
N ALA A 296 11.66 28.01 7.37
CA ALA A 296 12.36 27.69 6.13
C ALA A 296 13.22 26.44 6.36
N PHE A 297 13.17 25.46 5.47
CA PHE A 297 13.86 24.18 5.71
C PHE A 297 15.38 24.33 5.93
N GLY A 298 16.02 25.33 5.31
CA GLY A 298 17.44 25.65 5.54
C GLY A 298 17.76 26.00 7.00
N GLU A 299 16.79 26.55 7.75
CA GLU A 299 16.94 26.86 9.17
C GLU A 299 16.81 25.59 10.05
N LEU A 300 16.00 24.62 9.61
CA LEU A 300 15.81 23.33 10.29
C LEU A 300 17.04 22.42 10.23
N ALA A 301 17.80 22.45 9.13
CA ALA A 301 19.03 21.67 9.00
C ALA A 301 20.09 22.05 10.05
N HIS A 302 20.04 23.28 10.58
CA HIS A 302 20.91 23.74 11.66
C HIS A 302 20.37 23.42 13.07
N ALA A 303 19.07 23.13 13.20
CA ALA A 303 18.43 22.81 14.48
C ALA A 303 18.56 21.32 14.88
N GLN A 304 18.75 20.40 13.93
CA GLN A 304 18.70 18.94 14.16
C GLN A 304 19.83 18.30 14.97
N PHE A 305 20.75 19.06 15.58
CA PHE A 305 21.88 18.53 16.37
C PHE A 305 21.88 18.90 17.86
N ARG A 306 20.75 19.40 18.39
CA ARG A 306 20.57 19.45 19.85
C ARG A 306 19.71 18.27 20.30
N PRO A 307 20.20 17.39 21.19
CA PRO A 307 19.33 16.53 21.97
C PRO A 307 18.51 17.46 22.88
N ASP A 308 17.20 17.50 22.66
CA ASP A 308 16.28 18.34 23.42
C ASP A 308 16.08 17.75 24.84
N ASP A 309 16.77 18.35 25.82
CA ASP A 309 16.35 18.41 27.23
C ASP A 309 15.86 19.86 27.46
N ASP A 310 14.62 20.20 27.11
CA ASP A 310 13.99 21.40 27.68
C ASP A 310 12.47 21.36 27.56
N ASP A 311 11.82 21.01 28.67
CA ASP A 311 10.39 21.16 28.93
C ASP A 311 10.09 22.66 29.11
N SER A 312 9.75 23.37 28.04
CA SER A 312 9.24 24.74 28.13
C SER A 312 7.71 24.74 28.13
N ASP A 313 7.13 25.10 29.28
CA ASP A 313 5.69 25.29 29.52
C ASP A 313 5.06 26.25 28.50
N MET A 314 4.23 25.72 27.59
CA MET A 314 3.40 26.53 26.69
C MET A 314 2.11 26.94 27.41
N GLU A 315 1.94 28.24 27.65
CA GLU A 315 0.72 28.84 28.19
C GLU A 315 -0.47 28.67 27.23
N ASP A 316 -1.55 28.07 27.74
CA ASP A 316 -2.80 27.83 27.02
C ASP A 316 -3.55 29.15 26.74
N SER A 317 -3.57 29.55 25.47
CA SER A 317 -4.46 30.59 24.96
C SER A 317 -5.65 29.94 24.26
N GLU A 318 -6.81 29.95 24.92
CA GLU A 318 -8.10 29.54 24.33
C GLU A 318 -8.50 30.53 23.23
N GLN A 319 -8.54 30.07 21.98
CA GLN A 319 -9.03 30.85 20.84
C GLN A 319 -10.29 30.22 20.24
N CYS A 320 -11.30 31.08 20.04
CA CYS A 320 -12.58 30.76 19.42
C CYS A 320 -12.41 30.31 17.96
N ALA A 321 -13.13 29.24 17.59
CA ALA A 321 -13.13 28.67 16.25
C ALA A 321 -13.77 29.62 15.22
N GLU A 322 -12.92 30.31 14.46
CA GLU A 322 -13.32 30.99 13.22
C GLU A 322 -13.59 29.98 12.08
N PRO A 323 -14.40 30.34 11.08
CA PRO A 323 -14.77 29.45 9.98
C PRO A 323 -13.55 28.87 9.25
N ALA A 324 -13.69 27.62 8.81
CA ALA A 324 -12.70 26.72 8.23
C ALA A 324 -12.02 27.24 6.95
N THR A 325 -11.32 28.36 7.05
CA THR A 325 -10.36 28.84 6.07
C THR A 325 -9.02 28.22 6.46
N GLY A 326 -8.42 27.43 5.57
CA GLY A 326 -7.15 26.77 5.87
C GLY A 326 -6.01 27.78 6.07
N ASN A 327 -4.89 27.31 6.63
CA ASN A 327 -3.73 28.14 6.89
C ASN A 327 -2.98 28.45 5.58
N ILE A 328 -3.39 29.54 4.93
CA ILE A 328 -2.83 29.97 3.65
C ILE A 328 -1.34 30.31 3.74
N GLU A 329 -0.87 30.84 4.87
CA GLU A 329 0.55 31.18 5.03
C GLU A 329 1.41 29.92 5.13
N ALA A 330 0.95 28.92 5.88
CA ALA A 330 1.60 27.61 5.95
C ALA A 330 1.59 26.90 4.59
N LEU A 331 0.47 26.92 3.85
CA LEU A 331 0.40 26.42 2.47
C LEU A 331 1.47 27.06 1.59
N ARG A 332 1.55 28.39 1.61
CA ARG A 332 2.50 29.14 0.79
C ARG A 332 3.94 28.82 1.14
N GLN A 333 4.21 28.63 2.42
CA GLN A 333 5.54 28.26 2.86
C GLN A 333 5.88 26.81 2.50
N ALA A 334 4.91 25.90 2.60
CA ALA A 334 5.05 24.51 2.19
C ALA A 334 5.39 24.38 0.71
N TYR A 335 4.67 25.05 -0.20
CA TYR A 335 5.01 24.93 -1.62
C TYR A 335 6.34 25.61 -1.98
N ARG A 336 6.77 26.65 -1.24
CA ARG A 336 8.12 27.24 -1.39
C ARG A 336 9.19 26.25 -0.95
N ASN A 337 8.97 25.54 0.15
CA ASN A 337 9.89 24.53 0.66
C ASN A 337 10.04 23.39 -0.35
N VAL A 338 8.92 22.85 -0.87
CA VAL A 338 8.95 21.80 -1.90
C VAL A 338 9.66 22.29 -3.17
N SER A 339 9.34 23.49 -3.66
CA SER A 339 9.97 24.05 -4.87
C SER A 339 11.47 24.30 -4.73
N ARG A 340 11.98 24.49 -3.50
CA ARG A 340 13.41 24.71 -3.22
C ARG A 340 14.19 23.42 -2.96
N HIS A 341 13.55 22.42 -2.38
CA HIS A 341 14.25 21.26 -1.81
C HIS A 341 13.84 19.91 -2.42
N ALA A 342 12.81 19.90 -3.27
CA ALA A 342 12.38 18.72 -4.00
C ALA A 342 12.10 19.09 -5.47
N PHE A 343 11.87 18.07 -6.31
CA PHE A 343 11.36 18.26 -7.67
C PHE A 343 9.83 18.16 -7.63
N PRO A 344 9.10 19.29 -7.74
CA PRO A 344 7.65 19.28 -7.69
C PRO A 344 7.04 18.45 -8.83
N THR A 345 5.95 17.76 -8.55
CA THR A 345 5.20 16.99 -9.54
C THR A 345 4.02 17.80 -10.11
N PRO A 346 3.48 17.45 -11.28
CA PRO A 346 2.27 18.10 -11.81
C PRO A 346 1.10 18.03 -10.82
N GLY A 347 0.90 16.87 -10.18
CA GLY A 347 -0.14 16.67 -9.15
C GLY A 347 0.01 17.60 -7.95
N PHE A 348 1.25 17.87 -7.52
CA PHE A 348 1.51 18.83 -6.45
C PHE A 348 1.07 20.26 -6.81
N TYR A 349 1.40 20.75 -8.01
CA TYR A 349 0.98 22.10 -8.40
C TYR A 349 -0.53 22.19 -8.62
N ARG A 350 -1.16 21.15 -9.19
CA ARG A 350 -2.62 21.06 -9.29
C ARG A 350 -3.26 21.24 -7.91
N ARG A 351 -2.77 20.52 -6.90
CA ARG A 351 -3.27 20.66 -5.53
C ARG A 351 -3.03 22.04 -4.93
N CYS A 352 -1.88 22.64 -5.16
CA CYS A 352 -1.59 24.00 -4.68
C CYS A 352 -2.55 25.03 -5.32
N ILE A 353 -2.85 24.89 -6.61
CA ILE A 353 -3.79 25.77 -7.34
C ILE A 353 -5.21 25.63 -6.79
N GLU A 354 -5.65 24.42 -6.45
CA GLU A 354 -6.97 24.17 -5.84
C GLU A 354 -7.16 24.87 -4.48
N LEU A 355 -6.09 24.96 -3.69
CA LEU A 355 -6.12 25.50 -2.32
C LEU A 355 -5.80 27.00 -2.24
N GLU A 356 -5.08 27.55 -3.23
CA GLU A 356 -4.70 28.96 -3.25
C GLU A 356 -5.88 29.86 -3.68
N THR A 357 -5.98 31.01 -3.04
CA THR A 357 -7.10 31.95 -3.25
C THR A 357 -6.63 33.30 -3.81
N ASP A 358 -5.36 33.64 -3.64
CA ASP A 358 -4.82 34.90 -4.13
C ASP A 358 -4.44 34.80 -5.61
N ALA A 359 -4.99 35.69 -6.43
CA ALA A 359 -4.79 35.69 -7.87
C ALA A 359 -3.32 35.82 -8.29
N LYS A 360 -2.48 36.54 -7.53
CA LYS A 360 -1.06 36.68 -7.86
C LYS A 360 -0.31 35.37 -7.63
N HIS A 361 -0.59 34.69 -6.52
CA HIS A 361 0.02 33.37 -6.26
C HIS A 361 -0.54 32.28 -7.18
N LEU A 362 -1.83 32.31 -7.53
CA LEU A 362 -2.41 31.43 -8.54
C LEU A 362 -1.71 31.56 -9.90
N ALA A 363 -1.51 32.79 -10.38
CA ALA A 363 -0.78 33.04 -11.63
C ALA A 363 0.64 32.44 -11.58
N MET A 364 1.35 32.62 -10.46
CA MET A 364 2.67 32.04 -10.24
C MET A 364 2.63 30.50 -10.22
N LEU A 365 1.67 29.89 -9.53
CA LEU A 365 1.55 28.43 -9.44
C LEU A 365 1.21 27.80 -10.80
N HIS A 366 0.33 28.41 -11.59
CA HIS A 366 0.06 27.99 -12.95
C HIS A 366 1.31 28.07 -13.85
N GLU A 367 2.04 29.18 -13.78
CA GLU A 367 3.30 29.33 -14.51
C GLU A 367 4.32 28.25 -14.10
N MET A 368 4.43 27.94 -12.80
CA MET A 368 5.31 26.88 -12.32
C MET A 368 4.84 25.49 -12.75
N ALA A 369 3.53 25.23 -12.78
CA ALA A 369 2.96 23.98 -13.24
C ALA A 369 3.31 23.70 -14.71
N CYS A 370 3.21 24.72 -15.57
CA CYS A 370 3.57 24.61 -16.99
C CYS A 370 5.06 24.28 -17.20
N ARG A 371 5.94 24.64 -16.26
CA ARG A 371 7.39 24.38 -16.34
C ARG A 371 7.80 22.99 -15.88
N VAL A 372 6.94 22.29 -15.13
CA VAL A 372 7.27 20.92 -14.68
C VAL A 372 7.22 19.95 -15.85
N ASP A 373 6.22 20.10 -16.70
CA ASP A 373 6.07 19.33 -17.93
C ASP A 373 5.59 20.26 -19.05
N GLU A 374 6.55 20.85 -19.76
CA GLU A 374 6.26 21.81 -20.83
C GLU A 374 5.61 21.17 -22.06
N ALA A 375 5.70 19.84 -22.19
CA ALA A 375 5.14 19.08 -23.30
C ALA A 375 3.66 18.73 -23.09
N GLU A 376 3.23 18.57 -21.84
CA GLU A 376 1.82 18.29 -21.53
C GLU A 376 0.92 19.52 -21.79
N SER A 377 -0.18 19.31 -22.51
CA SER A 377 -1.12 20.39 -22.85
C SER A 377 -2.04 20.82 -21.69
N GLU A 378 -2.30 19.95 -20.72
CA GLU A 378 -3.26 20.19 -19.63
C GLU A 378 -2.88 21.40 -18.73
N PRO A 379 -1.64 21.54 -18.24
CA PRO A 379 -1.25 22.70 -17.41
C PRO A 379 -1.39 24.03 -18.15
N TRP A 380 -1.05 24.07 -19.44
CA TRP A 380 -1.18 25.27 -20.28
C TRP A 380 -2.64 25.68 -20.45
N LEU A 381 -3.53 24.73 -20.75
CA LEU A 381 -4.96 25.01 -20.88
C LEU A 381 -5.57 25.51 -19.57
N ALA A 382 -5.17 24.92 -18.44
CA ALA A 382 -5.60 25.38 -17.12
C ALA A 382 -5.14 26.83 -16.85
N TYR A 383 -3.90 27.18 -17.21
CA TYR A 383 -3.41 28.55 -17.03
C TYR A 383 -4.12 29.56 -17.94
N LEU A 384 -4.36 29.20 -19.21
CA LEU A 384 -5.10 30.04 -20.15
C LEU A 384 -6.53 30.29 -19.69
N ARG A 385 -7.18 29.30 -19.06
CA ARG A 385 -8.53 29.45 -18.50
C ARG A 385 -8.53 30.46 -17.36
N PHE A 386 -7.60 30.30 -16.43
CA PHE A 386 -7.43 31.23 -15.32
C PHE A 386 -7.19 32.68 -15.78
N LEU A 387 -6.33 32.87 -16.80
CA LEU A 387 -6.06 34.21 -17.35
C LEU A 387 -7.26 34.80 -18.09
N ALA A 388 -8.04 33.98 -18.81
CA ALA A 388 -9.26 34.40 -19.48
C ALA A 388 -10.33 34.84 -18.47
N GLU A 389 -10.57 34.05 -17.42
CA GLU A 389 -11.48 34.36 -16.31
C GLU A 389 -11.05 35.64 -15.57
N SER A 390 -9.75 35.83 -15.40
CA SER A 390 -9.15 37.03 -14.80
C SER A 390 -9.07 38.23 -15.75
N LYS A 391 -9.55 38.11 -17.00
CA LYS A 391 -9.52 39.14 -18.07
C LYS A 391 -8.11 39.64 -18.42
N GLN A 392 -7.07 38.82 -18.22
CA GLN A 392 -5.67 39.14 -18.52
C GLN A 392 -5.29 38.68 -19.94
N LEU A 393 -6.00 39.19 -20.96
CA LEU A 393 -5.91 38.70 -22.34
C LEU A 393 -4.52 38.86 -22.98
N SER A 394 -3.78 39.91 -22.61
CA SER A 394 -2.39 40.09 -23.09
C SER A 394 -1.50 38.96 -22.61
N GLN A 395 -1.55 38.63 -21.32
CA GLN A 395 -0.77 37.52 -20.76
C GLN A 395 -1.23 36.17 -21.31
N ALA A 396 -2.54 35.99 -21.52
CA ALA A 396 -3.08 34.78 -22.14
C ALA A 396 -2.51 34.56 -23.56
N SER A 397 -2.34 35.63 -24.33
CA SER A 397 -1.74 35.57 -25.67
C SER A 397 -0.27 35.13 -25.61
N ASP A 398 0.50 35.68 -24.66
CA ASP A 398 1.90 35.32 -24.44
C ASP A 398 2.06 33.86 -23.97
N VAL A 399 1.19 33.41 -23.06
CA VAL A 399 1.16 32.01 -22.59
C VAL A 399 0.78 31.06 -23.72
N PHE A 400 -0.24 31.40 -24.53
CA PHE A 400 -0.65 30.58 -25.67
C PHE A 400 0.51 30.44 -26.66
N TRP A 401 1.18 31.54 -27.00
CA TRP A 401 2.34 31.50 -27.88
C TRP A 401 3.44 30.60 -27.31
N ARG A 402 3.79 30.71 -26.02
CA ARG A 402 4.77 29.82 -25.37
C ARG A 402 4.37 28.35 -25.46
N ALA A 403 3.12 28.03 -25.12
CA ALA A 403 2.60 26.66 -25.20
C ALA A 403 2.72 26.09 -26.62
N THR A 404 2.42 26.87 -27.66
CA THR A 404 2.58 26.41 -29.06
C THR A 404 4.03 26.15 -29.47
N GLN A 405 5.02 26.70 -28.75
CA GLN A 405 6.44 26.44 -29.01
C GLN A 405 6.97 25.20 -28.26
N THR A 406 6.31 24.78 -27.18
CA THR A 406 6.80 23.67 -26.32
C THR A 406 6.03 22.37 -26.53
N ILE A 407 4.73 22.44 -26.82
CA ILE A 407 3.88 21.26 -27.05
C ILE A 407 4.29 20.59 -28.37
N PRO A 408 4.45 19.25 -28.40
CA PRO A 408 4.79 18.53 -29.63
C PRO A 408 3.79 18.75 -30.77
N ASP A 409 4.28 18.85 -32.01
CA ASP A 409 3.45 19.07 -33.21
C ASP A 409 2.27 18.09 -33.34
N ALA A 410 2.43 16.85 -32.86
CA ALA A 410 1.39 15.83 -32.88
C ALA A 410 0.17 16.18 -31.99
N GLU A 411 0.39 16.91 -30.89
CA GLU A 411 -0.65 17.30 -29.93
C GLU A 411 -1.18 18.72 -30.16
N GLN A 412 -0.44 19.53 -30.92
CA GLN A 412 -0.76 20.93 -31.19
C GLN A 412 -2.19 21.15 -31.75
N PRO A 413 -2.72 20.34 -32.70
CA PRO A 413 -4.09 20.52 -33.19
C PRO A 413 -5.15 20.31 -32.11
N ALA A 414 -4.94 19.34 -31.20
CA ALA A 414 -5.85 19.07 -30.09
C ALA A 414 -5.81 20.21 -29.07
N PHE A 415 -4.62 20.72 -28.76
CA PHE A 415 -4.43 21.88 -27.89
C PHE A 415 -5.11 23.14 -28.45
N GLU A 416 -4.92 23.46 -29.74
CA GLU A 416 -5.57 24.62 -30.36
C GLU A 416 -7.10 24.51 -30.40
N ALA A 417 -7.62 23.31 -30.66
CA ALA A 417 -9.07 23.07 -30.65
C ALA A 417 -9.64 23.28 -29.24
N ALA A 418 -8.96 22.77 -28.21
CA ALA A 418 -9.34 22.99 -26.81
C ALA A 418 -9.29 24.48 -26.44
N TYR A 419 -8.25 25.20 -26.85
CA TYR A 419 -8.13 26.65 -26.65
C TYR A 419 -9.28 27.42 -27.31
N LYS A 420 -9.61 27.13 -28.57
CA LYS A 420 -10.71 27.80 -29.29
C LYS A 420 -12.06 27.58 -28.60
N ASN A 421 -12.30 26.38 -28.09
CA ASN A 421 -13.53 26.05 -27.36
C ASN A 421 -13.68 26.81 -26.04
N MET A 422 -12.60 27.35 -25.47
CA MET A 422 -12.66 28.11 -24.21
C MET A 422 -13.19 29.55 -24.39
N PHE A 423 -13.22 30.08 -25.62
CA PHE A 423 -13.65 31.46 -25.92
C PHE A 423 -14.93 31.53 -26.76
N GLN A 424 -15.56 30.39 -27.06
CA GLN A 424 -16.91 30.31 -27.63
C GLN A 424 -17.94 30.35 -26.51
#